data_AF-A0A7J7CHJ4-F1
#
_entry.id   AF-A0A7J7CHJ4-F1
#
_cell.length_a   1.000
_cell.length_b   1.000
_cell.length_c   1.000
_cell.angle_alpha   90.00
_cell.angle_beta   90.00
_cell.angle_gamma   90.00
#
_symmetry.space_group_name_H-M   'P 1'
#
loop_
_entity.id
_entity.type
_entity.pdbx_description
1 polymer ?
#
loop_
_entity_poly.entity_id
_entity_poly.type
_entity_poly.pdbx_seq_one_letter_code
_entity_poly.pdbx_strand_id
1 'polypeptide(L)'
;MLALTPREYWLKNMVQLEQQVLASGGDPPIADAFIINGHPGPNYNCSNDARLPNFNDNLAVKTVMDGLKSLSTVNVPKETDTNLFVTIGVNVQKCQSMQPQQNCQGINHGVMAASMNNISFSKPNVSVLEAYYRKIDGYFTEDFPYAPLKFYDFVNGAPNNIPNDTNSMIGTRTKCVHDVYEIIKEERLE
;
A
#
# COMPACT_ATOMS: atom_id res chain seq x y z
N MET A 1 -15.67 6.86 -2.72
CA MET A 1 -16.97 6.20 -2.87
C MET A 1 -16.71 4.79 -3.39
N LEU A 2 -16.95 3.74 -2.59
CA LEU A 2 -16.77 2.34 -3.01
C LEU A 2 -17.97 1.94 -3.88
N ALA A 3 -17.71 1.45 -5.09
CA ALA A 3 -18.75 0.90 -5.95
C ALA A 3 -19.03 -0.55 -5.54
N LEU A 4 -20.29 -0.87 -5.24
CA LEU A 4 -20.72 -2.25 -5.01
C LEU A 4 -20.99 -2.92 -6.37
N THR A 5 -20.40 -4.09 -6.60
CA THR A 5 -20.66 -4.88 -7.82
C THR A 5 -21.54 -6.10 -7.51
N PRO A 6 -22.86 -6.03 -7.76
CA PRO A 6 -23.73 -7.19 -7.64
C PRO A 6 -23.51 -8.18 -8.79
N ARG A 7 -23.58 -9.48 -8.50
CA ARG A 7 -23.47 -10.60 -9.46
C ARG A 7 -24.34 -11.78 -9.03
N GLU A 8 -24.58 -12.69 -9.96
CA GLU A 8 -25.28 -13.96 -9.74
C GLU A 8 -24.29 -15.14 -9.76
N TYR A 9 -24.61 -16.20 -9.02
CA TYR A 9 -23.78 -17.40 -8.89
C TYR A 9 -24.60 -18.67 -9.03
N TRP A 10 -24.09 -19.62 -9.81
CA TRP A 10 -24.63 -20.97 -9.95
C TRP A 10 -23.57 -21.98 -9.51
N LEU A 11 -23.99 -23.03 -8.79
CA LEU A 11 -23.14 -24.15 -8.38
C LEU A 11 -22.75 -25.05 -9.58
N LYS A 12 -23.44 -24.90 -10.71
CA LYS A 12 -23.18 -25.66 -11.94
C LYS A 12 -22.07 -25.01 -12.78
N ASN A 13 -21.43 -25.82 -13.62
CA ASN A 13 -20.47 -25.31 -14.60
C ASN A 13 -21.18 -24.36 -15.58
N MET A 14 -20.67 -23.13 -15.70
CA MET A 14 -21.29 -22.07 -16.50
C MET A 14 -21.35 -22.40 -18.00
N VAL A 15 -20.35 -23.11 -18.54
CA VAL A 15 -20.34 -23.54 -19.96
C VAL A 15 -21.43 -24.58 -20.22
N GLN A 16 -21.63 -25.51 -19.30
CA GLN A 16 -22.70 -26.51 -19.41
C GLN A 16 -24.07 -25.86 -19.25
N LEU A 17 -24.19 -24.90 -18.34
CA LEU A 17 -25.42 -24.14 -18.13
C LEU A 17 -25.80 -23.35 -19.39
N GLU A 18 -24.83 -22.66 -19.98
CA GLU A 18 -25.02 -21.91 -21.23
C GLU A 18 -25.44 -22.83 -22.38
N GLN A 19 -24.76 -23.97 -22.57
CA GLN A 19 -25.14 -24.95 -23.59
C GLN A 19 -26.57 -25.48 -23.39
N GLN A 20 -26.98 -25.71 -22.15
CA GLN A 20 -28.34 -26.17 -21.83
C GLN A 20 -29.40 -25.10 -22.14
N VAL A 21 -29.13 -23.85 -21.80
CA VAL A 21 -30.02 -22.71 -22.08
C VAL A 21 -30.15 -22.50 -23.59
N LEU A 22 -29.02 -22.50 -24.32
CA LEU A 22 -29.02 -22.36 -25.78
C LEU A 22 -29.72 -23.51 -26.49
N ALA A 23 -29.55 -24.75 -26.02
CA ALA A 23 -30.20 -25.93 -26.60
C ALA A 23 -31.70 -25.98 -26.32
N SER A 24 -32.15 -25.48 -25.16
CA SER A 24 -33.56 -25.48 -24.78
C SER A 24 -34.34 -24.25 -25.29
N GLY A 25 -33.64 -23.15 -25.56
CA GLY A 25 -34.24 -21.87 -25.96
C GLY A 25 -35.05 -21.18 -24.85
N GLY A 26 -34.96 -21.66 -23.60
CA GLY A 26 -35.63 -21.09 -22.44
C GLY A 26 -34.74 -20.16 -21.62
N ASP A 27 -35.28 -19.60 -20.54
CA ASP A 27 -34.53 -18.75 -19.61
C ASP A 27 -33.52 -19.56 -18.78
N PRO A 28 -32.41 -18.93 -18.32
CA PRO A 28 -31.50 -19.56 -17.36
C PRO A 28 -32.20 -19.91 -16.04
N PRO A 29 -31.77 -20.97 -15.34
CA PRO A 29 -32.32 -21.30 -14.04
C PRO A 29 -32.01 -20.20 -13.02
N ILE A 30 -32.84 -20.10 -11.98
CA ILE A 30 -32.62 -19.17 -10.87
C ILE A 30 -31.23 -19.42 -10.26
N ALA A 31 -30.50 -18.34 -9.98
CA ALA A 31 -29.18 -18.38 -9.37
C ALA A 31 -29.22 -19.04 -7.98
N ASP A 32 -28.20 -19.83 -7.66
CA ASP A 32 -28.03 -20.46 -6.35
C ASP A 32 -27.65 -19.42 -5.28
N ALA A 33 -27.00 -18.32 -5.67
CA ALA A 33 -26.72 -17.20 -4.79
C ALA A 33 -26.57 -15.85 -5.51
N PHE A 34 -26.83 -14.76 -4.79
CA PHE A 34 -26.46 -13.41 -5.21
C PHE A 34 -25.21 -12.95 -4.46
N ILE A 35 -24.28 -12.35 -5.18
CA ILE A 35 -22.94 -12.00 -4.70
C ILE A 35 -22.77 -10.48 -4.74
N ILE A 36 -22.20 -9.90 -3.68
CA ILE A 36 -21.73 -8.51 -3.64
C ILE A 36 -20.22 -8.53 -3.39
N ASN A 37 -19.44 -7.90 -4.28
CA ASN A 37 -17.97 -7.83 -4.19
C ASN A 37 -17.28 -9.21 -4.05
N GLY A 38 -17.83 -10.25 -4.67
CA GLY A 38 -17.28 -11.61 -4.59
C GLY A 38 -17.80 -12.46 -3.42
N HIS A 39 -18.64 -11.92 -2.52
CA HIS A 39 -19.22 -12.67 -1.40
C HIS A 39 -20.75 -12.86 -1.49
N PRO A 40 -21.28 -14.09 -1.29
CA PRO A 40 -22.73 -14.37 -1.24
C PRO A 40 -23.48 -13.70 -0.08
N GLY A 41 -22.76 -13.27 0.95
CA GLY A 41 -23.34 -12.78 2.19
C GLY A 41 -23.69 -13.91 3.18
N PRO A 42 -24.13 -13.56 4.40
CA PRO A 42 -24.18 -14.49 5.53
C PRO A 42 -25.29 -15.55 5.44
N ASN A 43 -26.28 -15.37 4.56
CA ASN A 43 -27.44 -16.26 4.48
C ASN A 43 -27.21 -17.54 3.66
N TYR A 44 -26.02 -17.72 3.08
CA TYR A 44 -25.68 -18.88 2.26
C TYR A 44 -24.81 -19.86 3.03
N ASN A 45 -25.04 -21.17 2.83
CA ASN A 45 -24.26 -22.22 3.47
C ASN A 45 -22.77 -22.06 3.12
N CYS A 46 -21.88 -22.26 4.10
CA CYS A 46 -20.43 -21.97 4.02
C CYS A 46 -20.05 -20.48 3.93
N SER A 47 -20.99 -19.54 4.03
CA SER A 47 -20.71 -18.08 4.08
C SER A 47 -20.85 -17.48 5.48
N ASN A 48 -21.04 -18.31 6.51
CA ASN A 48 -21.10 -17.85 7.90
C ASN A 48 -19.73 -17.39 8.40
N ASP A 49 -19.69 -16.13 8.82
CA ASP A 49 -18.68 -15.45 9.63
C ASP A 49 -17.22 -15.84 9.37
N ALA A 50 -16.69 -15.36 8.24
CA ALA A 50 -15.27 -15.03 8.19
C ALA A 50 -15.01 -13.86 9.16
N ARG A 51 -14.81 -14.18 10.44
CA ARG A 51 -14.38 -13.20 11.44
C ARG A 51 -13.00 -12.71 11.03
N LEU A 52 -12.92 -11.45 10.61
CA LEU A 52 -11.63 -10.82 10.31
C LEU A 52 -10.73 -10.90 11.55
N PRO A 53 -9.43 -11.18 11.38
CA PRO A 53 -8.48 -11.14 12.47
C PRO A 53 -8.50 -9.78 13.16
N ASN A 54 -8.12 -9.74 14.44
CA ASN A 54 -7.87 -8.47 15.11
C ASN A 54 -6.72 -7.74 14.41
N PHE A 55 -6.69 -6.41 14.47
CA PHE A 55 -5.66 -5.60 13.80
C PHE A 55 -4.22 -5.92 14.24
N ASN A 56 -4.07 -6.54 15.41
CA ASN A 56 -2.79 -6.93 16.02
C ASN A 56 -2.52 -8.45 16.00
N ASP A 57 -3.24 -9.22 15.18
CA ASP A 57 -3.07 -10.66 15.07
C ASP A 57 -1.90 -11.04 14.16
N ASN A 58 -0.70 -11.14 14.77
CA ASN A 58 0.53 -11.52 14.07
C ASN A 58 0.47 -12.93 13.48
N LEU A 59 -0.31 -13.84 14.08
CA LEU A 59 -0.44 -15.21 13.59
C LEU A 59 -1.23 -15.25 12.29
N ALA A 60 -2.30 -14.46 12.19
CA ALA A 60 -3.07 -14.32 10.96
C ALA A 60 -2.21 -13.75 9.83
N VAL A 61 -1.46 -12.67 10.08
CA VAL A 61 -0.53 -12.08 9.10
C VAL A 61 0.49 -13.14 8.64
N LYS A 62 1.16 -13.81 9.59
CA LYS A 62 2.15 -14.83 9.26
C LYS A 62 1.56 -15.97 8.43
N THR A 63 0.38 -16.46 8.78
CA THR A 63 -0.30 -17.56 8.08
C THR A 63 -0.62 -17.18 6.63
N VAL A 64 -1.14 -15.97 6.41
CA VAL A 64 -1.43 -15.48 5.05
C VAL A 64 -0.13 -15.32 4.25
N MET A 65 0.89 -14.67 4.83
CA MET A 65 2.16 -14.42 4.15
C MET A 65 2.90 -15.73 3.81
N ASP A 66 2.90 -16.71 4.71
CA ASP A 66 3.48 -18.05 4.47
C ASP A 66 2.73 -18.81 3.37
N GLY A 67 1.46 -18.47 3.15
CA GLY A 67 0.59 -19.06 2.13
C GLY A 67 0.70 -18.43 0.75
N LEU A 68 1.32 -17.25 0.62
CA LEU A 68 1.51 -16.57 -0.67
C LEU A 68 2.51 -17.36 -1.52
N LYS A 69 1.99 -18.14 -2.46
CA LYS A 69 2.78 -18.92 -3.41
C LYS A 69 2.32 -18.62 -4.82
N SER A 70 3.27 -18.64 -5.76
CA SER A 70 2.93 -18.59 -7.18
C SER A 70 2.07 -19.78 -7.57
N LEU A 71 1.12 -19.57 -8.48
CA LEU A 71 0.25 -20.62 -9.02
C LEU A 71 1.04 -21.72 -9.75
N SER A 72 2.23 -21.39 -10.25
CA SER A 72 3.16 -22.31 -10.92
C SER A 72 4.61 -22.03 -10.49
N THR A 73 5.51 -22.98 -10.78
CA THR A 73 6.95 -22.76 -10.55
C THR A 73 7.45 -21.64 -11.48
N VAL A 74 7.85 -20.54 -10.87
CA VAL A 74 8.41 -19.38 -11.56
C VAL A 74 9.90 -19.25 -11.23
N ASN A 75 10.68 -18.85 -12.22
CA ASN A 75 12.08 -18.48 -11.98
C ASN A 75 12.10 -17.17 -11.22
N VAL A 76 12.52 -17.21 -9.96
CA VAL A 76 12.78 -16.02 -9.16
C VAL A 76 14.22 -15.55 -9.38
N PRO A 77 14.50 -14.23 -9.33
CA PRO A 77 15.85 -13.73 -9.30
C PRO A 77 16.62 -14.37 -8.13
N LYS A 78 17.73 -15.04 -8.44
CA LYS A 78 18.60 -15.72 -7.45
C LYS A 78 19.79 -14.86 -7.03
N GLU A 79 20.11 -13.87 -7.84
CA GLU A 79 21.21 -12.95 -7.64
C GLU A 79 20.63 -11.57 -7.35
N THR A 80 21.17 -10.90 -6.33
CA THR A 80 20.75 -9.57 -5.93
C THR A 80 21.78 -8.55 -6.40
N ASP A 81 21.42 -7.79 -7.44
CA ASP A 81 22.31 -6.76 -7.98
C ASP A 81 22.30 -5.47 -7.13
N THR A 82 21.24 -5.28 -6.33
CA THR A 82 21.07 -4.11 -5.49
C THR A 82 20.36 -4.48 -4.20
N ASN A 83 20.94 -4.09 -3.07
CA ASN A 83 20.32 -4.23 -1.75
C ASN A 83 19.83 -2.86 -1.28
N LEU A 84 18.54 -2.76 -0.99
CA LEU A 84 17.92 -1.57 -0.43
C LEU A 84 17.42 -1.89 0.98
N PHE A 85 17.86 -1.13 1.96
CA PHE A 85 17.35 -1.17 3.32
C PHE A 85 16.55 0.12 3.56
N VAL A 86 15.22 -0.01 3.64
CA VAL A 86 14.32 1.14 3.83
C VAL A 86 13.77 1.14 5.24
N THR A 87 14.03 2.19 6.00
CA THR A 87 13.33 2.48 7.24
C THR A 87 12.13 3.34 6.95
N ILE A 88 10.94 2.90 7.35
CA ILE A 88 9.71 3.69 7.26
C ILE A 88 9.41 4.23 8.65
N GLY A 89 9.16 5.53 8.76
CA GLY A 89 8.94 6.19 10.04
C GLY A 89 7.93 7.32 9.96
N VAL A 90 7.29 7.59 11.10
CA VAL A 90 6.48 8.79 11.32
C VAL A 90 7.35 9.85 11.99
N ASN A 91 7.27 11.07 11.49
CA ASN A 91 8.09 12.20 11.88
C ASN A 91 7.21 13.38 12.34
N VAL A 92 7.78 14.23 13.19
CA VAL A 92 7.20 15.52 13.54
C VAL A 92 8.13 16.59 12.98
N GLN A 93 7.62 17.36 12.04
CA GLN A 93 8.32 18.48 11.41
C GLN A 93 8.05 19.77 12.17
N LYS A 94 9.04 20.66 12.23
CA LYS A 94 8.85 22.00 12.79
C LYS A 94 7.77 22.77 12.01
N CYS A 95 6.77 23.28 12.74
CA CYS A 95 5.73 24.12 12.16
C CYS A 95 6.29 25.51 11.79
N GLN A 96 6.09 25.91 10.53
CA GLN A 96 6.55 27.21 10.01
C GLN A 96 5.50 28.33 10.15
N SER A 97 4.32 28.02 10.69
CA SER A 97 3.26 29.00 10.95
C SER A 97 3.70 30.07 11.95
N MET A 98 3.23 31.32 11.77
CA MET A 98 3.41 32.38 12.78
C MET A 98 2.61 32.11 14.06
N GLN A 99 1.60 31.25 14.01
CA GLN A 99 0.83 30.78 15.16
C GLN A 99 0.81 29.24 15.19
N PRO A 100 1.92 28.59 15.59
CA PRO A 100 2.02 27.13 15.60
C PRO A 100 0.96 26.47 16.48
N GLN A 101 0.64 27.08 17.63
CA GLN A 101 -0.32 26.52 18.58
C GLN A 101 -1.75 26.43 18.02
N GLN A 102 -2.08 27.25 17.03
CA GLN A 102 -3.41 27.29 16.41
C GLN A 102 -3.45 26.48 15.11
N ASN A 103 -2.35 26.51 14.33
CA ASN A 103 -2.34 26.00 12.96
C ASN A 103 -1.68 24.62 12.81
N CYS A 104 -1.07 24.09 13.86
CA CYS A 104 -0.33 22.83 13.80
C CYS A 104 -0.80 21.89 14.92
N GLN A 105 -1.31 20.72 14.52
CA GLN A 105 -1.96 19.74 15.40
C GLN A 105 -1.05 18.58 15.81
N GLY A 106 0.19 18.52 15.29
CA GLY A 106 1.16 17.51 15.66
C GLY A 106 1.69 17.71 17.08
N ILE A 107 2.42 16.70 17.57
CA ILE A 107 3.09 16.75 18.88
C ILE A 107 3.97 18.01 18.96
N ASN A 108 3.96 18.69 20.11
CA ASN A 108 4.67 19.95 20.34
C ASN A 108 4.34 21.05 19.30
N HIS A 109 3.10 21.08 18.80
CA HIS A 109 2.65 22.03 17.77
C HIS A 109 3.45 21.93 16.46
N GLY A 110 3.91 20.73 16.13
CA GLY A 110 4.57 20.41 14.85
C GLY A 110 3.59 19.97 13.76
N VAL A 111 4.13 19.62 12.61
CA VAL A 111 3.40 19.04 11.48
C VAL A 111 3.77 17.57 11.36
N MET A 112 2.78 16.68 11.35
CA MET A 112 3.02 15.26 11.13
C MET A 112 3.54 15.03 9.70
N ALA A 113 4.51 14.14 9.57
CA ALA A 113 5.05 13.68 8.31
C ALA A 113 5.35 12.19 8.40
N ALA A 114 5.54 11.55 7.25
CA ALA A 114 6.12 10.23 7.17
C ALA A 114 7.39 10.30 6.32
N SER A 115 8.35 9.42 6.57
CA SER A 115 9.60 9.39 5.85
C SER A 115 10.06 7.97 5.55
N MET A 116 10.84 7.87 4.47
CA MET A 116 11.61 6.68 4.14
C MET A 116 13.10 7.05 4.17
N ASN A 117 13.91 6.29 4.91
CA ASN A 117 15.32 6.62 5.19
C ASN A 117 15.53 8.06 5.69
N ASN A 118 14.60 8.56 6.51
CA ASN A 118 14.56 9.92 7.04
C ASN A 118 14.40 11.04 5.98
N ILE A 119 13.81 10.71 4.82
CA ILE A 119 13.40 11.65 3.78
C ILE A 119 11.86 11.62 3.66
N SER A 120 11.22 12.75 3.94
CA SER A 120 9.79 12.95 3.72
C SER A 120 9.54 13.44 2.30
N PHE A 121 8.70 12.70 1.58
CA PHE A 121 8.35 13.00 0.21
C PHE A 121 7.65 14.36 0.13
N SER A 122 8.22 15.26 -0.67
CA SER A 122 7.54 16.47 -1.11
C SER A 122 6.96 16.22 -2.49
N LYS A 123 5.67 16.51 -2.71
CA LYS A 123 5.07 16.36 -4.02
C LYS A 123 5.53 17.50 -4.93
N PRO A 124 6.21 17.22 -6.07
CA PRO A 124 6.57 18.25 -7.03
C PRO A 124 5.34 18.75 -7.81
N ASN A 125 5.41 19.98 -8.32
CA ASN A 125 4.33 20.57 -9.14
C ASN A 125 4.22 19.93 -10.53
N VAL A 126 5.32 19.39 -11.06
CA VAL A 126 5.36 18.58 -12.27
C VAL A 126 5.62 17.14 -11.84
N SER A 127 4.94 16.17 -12.45
CA SER A 127 5.12 14.76 -12.09
C SER A 127 6.57 14.32 -12.33
N VAL A 128 7.11 13.46 -11.46
CA VAL A 128 8.46 12.89 -11.62
C VAL A 128 8.60 12.24 -13.01
N LEU A 129 7.55 11.55 -13.46
CA LEU A 129 7.52 10.92 -14.78
C LEU A 129 7.64 11.94 -15.91
N GLU A 130 6.88 13.03 -15.86
CA GLU A 130 6.95 14.10 -16.86
C GLU A 130 8.31 14.79 -16.85
N ALA A 131 8.83 15.13 -15.67
CA ALA A 131 10.14 15.75 -15.51
C ALA A 131 11.25 14.85 -16.08
N TYR A 132 11.19 13.54 -15.83
CA TYR A 132 12.11 12.56 -16.39
C TYR A 132 12.05 12.50 -17.93
N TYR A 133 10.87 12.29 -18.52
CA TYR A 133 10.72 12.16 -19.98
C TYR A 133 11.04 13.45 -20.73
N ARG A 134 10.71 14.61 -20.16
CA ARG A 134 10.96 15.93 -20.76
C ARG A 134 12.33 16.51 -20.41
N LYS A 135 13.12 15.82 -19.59
CA LYS A 135 14.44 16.28 -19.10
C LYS A 135 14.38 17.66 -18.45
N ILE A 136 13.41 17.84 -17.54
CA ILE A 136 13.21 19.10 -16.82
C ILE A 136 13.87 18.99 -15.44
N ASP A 137 14.87 19.81 -15.21
CA ASP A 137 15.63 19.82 -13.95
C ASP A 137 14.85 20.47 -12.79
N GLY A 138 15.21 20.12 -11.56
CA GLY A 138 14.74 20.78 -10.34
C GLY A 138 13.48 20.20 -9.70
N TYR A 139 12.87 19.16 -10.28
CA TYR A 139 11.65 18.53 -9.74
C TYR A 139 11.91 17.27 -8.91
N PHE A 140 13.04 16.60 -9.10
CA PHE A 140 13.48 15.47 -8.29
C PHE A 140 15.01 15.33 -8.36
N THR A 141 15.57 14.51 -7.46
CA THR A 141 16.97 14.08 -7.51
C THR A 141 17.06 12.56 -7.55
N GLU A 142 18.19 12.02 -8.00
CA GLU A 142 18.42 10.56 -8.19
C GLU A 142 19.26 9.94 -7.06
N ASP A 143 19.33 10.63 -5.92
CA ASP A 143 20.21 10.33 -4.79
C ASP A 143 19.45 9.79 -3.57
N PHE A 144 18.36 9.04 -3.78
CA PHE A 144 17.72 8.34 -2.66
C PHE A 144 18.68 7.27 -2.08
N PRO A 145 18.89 7.24 -0.76
CA PRO A 145 19.93 6.42 -0.15
C PRO A 145 19.56 4.93 -0.08
N TYR A 146 20.55 4.06 -0.28
CA TYR A 146 20.39 2.61 -0.20
C TYR A 146 20.06 2.08 1.21
N ALA A 147 20.33 2.90 2.24
CA ALA A 147 20.15 2.57 3.65
C ALA A 147 19.90 3.87 4.43
N PRO A 148 19.29 3.82 5.63
CA PRO A 148 19.21 4.99 6.50
C PRO A 148 20.61 5.51 6.83
N LEU A 149 20.80 6.82 6.82
CA LEU A 149 22.09 7.45 7.16
C LEU A 149 22.52 7.18 8.61
N LYS A 150 21.58 6.86 9.48
CA LYS A 150 21.81 6.53 10.89
C LYS A 150 21.02 5.28 11.24
N PHE A 151 21.73 4.26 11.73
CA PHE A 151 21.13 3.05 12.27
C PHE A 151 20.84 3.23 13.77
N TYR A 152 19.70 2.73 14.20
CA TYR A 152 19.27 2.67 15.59
C TYR A 152 18.39 1.42 15.75
N ASP A 153 17.93 1.12 16.97
CA ASP A 153 16.95 0.06 17.18
C ASP A 153 15.59 0.49 16.61
N PHE A 154 15.26 0.03 15.41
CA PHE A 154 14.07 0.43 14.67
C PHE A 154 12.76 -0.13 15.26
N VAL A 155 12.83 -1.18 16.09
CA VAL A 155 11.67 -1.97 16.52
C VAL A 155 11.49 -2.03 18.04
N ASN A 156 12.59 -1.95 18.81
CA ASN A 156 12.59 -2.04 20.27
C ASN A 156 13.28 -0.81 20.87
N GLY A 157 12.56 0.31 20.97
CA GLY A 157 13.12 1.54 21.54
C GLY A 157 13.52 2.60 20.53
N ALA A 158 12.95 2.57 19.32
CA ALA A 158 12.57 3.84 18.69
C ALA A 158 11.91 4.69 19.79
N PRO A 159 12.23 5.97 19.97
CA PRO A 159 11.77 6.72 21.13
C PRO A 159 10.23 6.73 21.17
N ASN A 160 9.65 5.80 21.95
CA ASN A 160 8.22 5.53 22.06
C ASN A 160 7.51 6.62 22.86
N ASN A 161 8.27 7.41 23.60
CA ASN A 161 7.94 8.80 23.86
C ASN A 161 8.53 9.56 22.69
N ILE A 162 7.76 10.16 21.79
CA ILE A 162 8.27 11.06 20.74
C ILE A 162 8.64 12.38 21.44
N PRO A 163 9.86 12.58 21.98
CA PRO A 163 10.18 13.72 22.80
C PRO A 163 10.98 14.65 21.89
N ASN A 164 10.26 15.47 21.13
CA ASN A 164 10.78 16.49 20.22
C ASN A 164 11.10 16.03 18.78
N ASP A 165 10.52 16.79 17.86
CA ASP A 165 11.08 17.23 16.59
C ASP A 165 12.00 16.23 15.85
N THR A 166 11.42 15.13 15.38
CA THR A 166 12.08 14.14 14.51
C THR A 166 12.11 14.64 13.06
N ASN A 167 12.62 15.86 12.83
CA ASN A 167 12.71 16.44 11.48
C ASN A 167 13.42 15.48 10.52
N SER A 168 12.69 15.05 9.51
CA SER A 168 13.22 14.41 8.32
C SER A 168 13.61 15.45 7.27
N MET A 169 14.49 15.08 6.35
CA MET A 169 14.77 15.91 5.18
C MET A 169 13.53 15.93 4.28
N ILE A 170 13.16 17.09 3.73
CA ILE A 170 12.01 17.19 2.82
C ILE A 170 12.53 17.21 1.38
N GLY A 171 12.00 16.34 0.52
CA GLY A 171 12.37 16.35 -0.90
C GLY A 171 11.78 15.21 -1.72
N THR A 172 11.90 15.35 -3.04
CA THR A 172 11.51 14.33 -4.02
C THR A 172 12.78 13.63 -4.48
N ARG A 173 13.12 12.49 -3.87
CA ARG A 173 14.32 11.71 -4.20
C ARG A 173 13.94 10.37 -4.77
N THR A 174 14.60 9.97 -5.85
CA THR A 174 14.34 8.74 -6.59
C THR A 174 15.58 7.85 -6.55
N LYS A 175 15.37 6.56 -6.81
CA LYS A 175 16.45 5.62 -7.06
C LYS A 175 16.22 4.89 -8.37
N CYS A 176 17.23 4.88 -9.24
CA CYS A 176 17.25 3.99 -10.38
C CYS A 176 17.68 2.59 -9.92
N VAL A 177 16.82 1.60 -10.17
CA VAL A 177 17.05 0.17 -9.94
C VAL A 177 16.80 -0.51 -11.29
N HIS A 178 17.85 -1.08 -11.90
CA HIS A 178 17.77 -1.76 -13.20
C HIS A 178 17.06 -0.94 -14.30
N ASP A 179 17.47 0.32 -14.49
CA ASP A 179 16.88 1.26 -15.45
C ASP A 179 15.40 1.65 -15.20
N VAL A 180 14.86 1.30 -14.03
CA VAL A 180 13.55 1.73 -13.55
C VAL A 180 13.72 2.68 -12.38
N TYR A 181 13.15 3.88 -12.46
CA TYR A 181 13.06 4.78 -11.31
C TYR A 181 11.94 4.31 -10.39
N GLU A 182 12.30 3.85 -9.20
CA GLU A 182 11.32 3.57 -8.15
C GLU A 182 11.03 4.86 -7.38
N ILE A 183 9.79 5.35 -7.47
CA ILE A 183 9.32 6.47 -6.65
C ILE A 183 8.87 5.87 -5.33
N ILE A 184 9.73 5.99 -4.34
CA ILE A 184 9.46 5.56 -2.98
C ILE A 184 8.64 6.67 -2.31
N LYS A 185 7.31 6.53 -2.34
CA LYS A 185 6.37 7.48 -1.72
C LYS A 185 5.67 6.86 -0.52
N GLU A 186 5.46 7.70 0.50
CA GLU A 186 4.45 7.49 1.53
C GLU A 186 3.39 8.59 1.34
N GLU A 187 2.11 8.26 1.33
CA GLU A 187 1.06 9.27 1.21
C GLU A 187 0.95 10.07 2.51
N ARG A 188 1.02 11.41 2.41
CA ARG A 188 0.74 12.25 3.58
C ARG A 188 -0.69 12.00 4.01
N LEU A 189 -0.87 11.68 5.28
CA LEU A 189 -2.15 11.78 5.96
C LEU A 189 -2.53 13.27 5.96
N GLU A 190 -3.43 13.66 5.05
CA GLU A 190 -4.10 14.96 5.06
C GLU A 190 -5.20 15.00 6.13
#